data_AF-A0A9W7B6Q1-F1
#
_entry.id   AF-A0A9W7B6Q1-F1
#
_cell.length_a   1.000
_cell.length_b   1.000
_cell.length_c   1.000
_cell.angle_alpha   90.00
_cell.angle_beta   90.00
_cell.angle_gamma   90.00
#
_symmetry.space_group_name_H-M   'P 1'
#
loop_
_entity.id
_entity.type
_entity.pdbx_description
1 polymer ?
#
loop_
_entity_poly.entity_id
_entity_poly.type
_entity_poly.pdbx_seq_one_letter_code
_entity_poly.pdbx_strand_id
1 'polypeptide(L)' 'LPTSTVEYLKNWILSPDHIQHPYPTELEKRKIMIETGIELKQLTNWFTNNRKRFWK' A
#
# COMPACT_ATOMS: atom_id res chain seq x y z
N LEU A 1 -8.77 -6.17 5.58
CA LEU A 1 -8.85 -5.72 4.18
C LEU A 1 -9.25 -6.91 3.33
N PRO A 2 -10.07 -6.73 2.28
CA PRO A 2 -10.38 -7.78 1.31
C PRO A 2 -9.09 -8.38 0.71
N THR A 3 -9.12 -9.66 0.34
CA THR A 3 -7.95 -10.37 -0.20
C THR A 3 -7.40 -9.69 -1.46
N SER A 4 -8.28 -9.26 -2.36
CA SER A 4 -7.94 -8.54 -3.59
C SER A 4 -7.20 -7.22 -3.30
N THR A 5 -7.65 -6.46 -2.31
CA THR A 5 -6.95 -5.24 -1.86
C THR A 5 -5.57 -5.56 -1.31
N VAL A 6 -5.45 -6.62 -0.49
CA VAL A 6 -4.15 -7.00 0.09
C VAL A 6 -3.17 -7.41 -1.01
N GLU A 7 -3.62 -8.15 -2.01
CA GLU A 7 -2.82 -8.55 -3.16
C GLU A 7 -2.38 -7.34 -4.01
N TYR A 8 -3.32 -6.43 -4.31
CA TYR A 8 -3.02 -5.18 -4.97
C TYR A 8 -1.92 -4.38 -4.24
N LEU A 9 -2.07 -4.20 -2.93
CA LEU A 9 -1.11 -3.43 -2.12
C LEU A 9 0.26 -4.11 -2.01
N LYS A 10 0.30 -5.46 -1.99
CA LYS A 10 1.57 -6.22 -2.06
C LYS A 10 2.25 -6.01 -3.40
N ASN A 11 1.52 -6.10 -4.50
CA ASN A 11 2.05 -5.86 -5.84
C ASN A 11 2.61 -4.44 -5.96
N TRP A 12 1.93 -3.46 -5.35
CA TRP A 12 2.43 -2.09 -5.29
C TRP A 12 3.77 -2.01 -4.54
N ILE A 13 3.89 -2.56 -3.32
CA ILE A 13 5.15 -2.53 -2.55
C ILE A 13 6.28 -3.26 -3.28
N LEU A 14 5.99 -4.40 -3.91
CA LEU A 14 6.98 -5.23 -4.58
C LEU A 14 7.33 -4.73 -5.99
N SER A 15 6.66 -3.68 -6.47
CA SER A 15 6.99 -3.08 -7.76
C SER A 15 8.42 -2.53 -7.77
N PRO A 16 9.13 -2.56 -8.91
CA PRO A 16 10.51 -2.05 -9.00
C PRO A 16 10.66 -0.60 -8.53
N ASP A 17 9.63 0.23 -8.76
CA ASP A 17 9.61 1.64 -8.40
C ASP A 17 9.51 1.87 -6.87
N HIS A 18 8.96 0.91 -6.13
CA HIS A 18 8.59 1.10 -4.71
C HIS A 18 9.27 0.13 -3.75
N ILE A 19 9.88 -0.95 -4.22
CA ILE A 19 10.51 -1.95 -3.37
C ILE A 19 11.67 -1.39 -2.53
N GLN A 20 12.37 -0.36 -3.04
CA GLN A 20 13.44 0.31 -2.29
C GLN A 20 12.91 1.36 -1.31
N HIS A 21 11.80 2.03 -1.65
CA HIS A 21 11.20 3.10 -0.86
C HIS A 21 9.66 3.00 -0.86
N PRO A 22 9.07 2.13 -0.02
CA PRO A 22 7.63 1.78 -0.01
C PRO A 22 6.76 2.85 0.68
N TYR A 23 6.89 4.11 0.23
CA TYR A 23 6.17 5.25 0.77
C TYR A 23 5.33 5.87 -0.35
N PRO A 24 4.02 5.54 -0.43
CA PRO A 24 3.18 6.09 -1.46
C PRO A 24 3.05 7.61 -1.27
N THR A 25 3.16 8.34 -2.38
CA THR A 25 2.84 9.77 -2.47
C THR A 25 1.34 10.02 -2.27
N GLU A 26 0.93 11.27 -2.03
CA GLU A 26 -0.50 11.62 -1.92
C GLU A 26 -1.32 11.33 -3.19
N LEU A 27 -0.66 11.38 -4.36
CA LEU A 27 -1.30 11.01 -5.62
C LEU A 27 -1.54 9.50 -5.68
N GLU A 28 -0.54 8.70 -5.32
CA GLU A 28 -0.65 7.25 -5.30
C GLU A 28 -1.65 6.78 -4.25
N LYS A 29 -1.65 7.38 -3.06
CA LYS A 29 -2.67 7.08 -2.04
C LYS A 29 -4.07 7.28 -2.60
N ARG A 30 -4.33 8.40 -3.29
CA ARG A 30 -5.62 8.65 -3.95
C ARG A 30 -5.94 7.61 -5.02
N LYS A 31 -4.98 7.29 -5.89
CA LYS A 31 -5.15 6.27 -6.93
C LYS A 31 -5.51 4.90 -6.33
N ILE A 32 -4.77 4.47 -5.30
CA ILE A 32 -5.02 3.21 -4.60
C ILE A 32 -6.41 3.19 -3.97
N MET A 33 -6.83 4.28 -3.32
CA MET A 33 -8.17 4.38 -2.73
C MET A 33 -9.28 4.30 -3.78
N ILE A 34 -9.10 4.95 -4.93
CA ILE A 34 -10.05 4.90 -6.05
C ILE A 34 -10.14 3.46 -6.61
N GLU A 35 -9.00 2.80 -6.83
CA GLU A 35 -8.96 1.48 -7.46
C GLU A 35 -9.40 0.35 -6.53
N THR A 36 -9.17 0.48 -5.22
CA THR A 36 -9.46 -0.58 -4.24
C THR A 36 -10.70 -0.29 -3.38
N GLY A 37 -11.23 0.93 -3.41
CA GLY A 37 -12.37 1.36 -2.62
C GLY A 37 -12.11 1.51 -1.11
N ILE A 38 -10.85 1.43 -0.67
CA ILE A 38 -10.53 1.50 0.77
C ILE A 38 -10.31 2.94 1.24
N GLU A 39 -10.50 3.16 2.53
CA GLU A 39 -10.30 4.46 3.16
C GLU A 39 -8.82 4.76 3.43
N LEU A 40 -8.48 6.05 3.49
CA LEU A 40 -7.11 6.53 3.76
C LEU A 40 -6.53 5.95 5.06
N LYS A 41 -7.36 5.82 6.11
CA LYS A 41 -6.96 5.24 7.39
C LYS A 41 -6.54 3.78 7.24
N GLN A 42 -7.31 3.00 6.48
CA GLN A 42 -7.01 1.59 6.22
C GLN A 42 -5.72 1.43 5.42
N LEU A 43 -5.54 2.26 4.37
CA LEU A 43 -4.33 2.31 3.56
C LEU A 43 -3.09 2.65 4.40
N THR A 44 -3.16 3.72 5.19
CA THR A 44 -2.04 4.22 6.01
C THR A 44 -1.62 3.19 7.07
N ASN A 45 -2.60 2.56 7.72
CA ASN A 45 -2.35 1.49 8.68
C ASN A 45 -1.69 0.28 8.02
N TRP A 46 -2.17 -0.11 6.84
CA TRP A 46 -1.61 -1.25 6.11
C TRP A 46 -0.15 -1.01 5.73
N PHE A 47 0.17 0.16 5.16
CA PHE A 47 1.55 0.50 4.78
C PHE A 47 2.47 0.58 5.99
N THR A 48 2.02 1.19 7.09
CA THR A 48 2.80 1.30 8.33
C THR A 48 3.12 -0.08 8.91
N ASN A 49 2.13 -0.97 8.97
CA ASN A 49 2.31 -2.32 9.50
C ASN A 49 3.14 -3.21 8.58
N ASN A 50 2.96 -3.11 7.25
CA ASN A 50 3.76 -3.90 6.30
C ASN A 50 5.21 -3.46 6.33
N ARG A 51 5.51 -2.16 6.33
CA ARG A 51 6.89 -1.68 6.43
C ARG A 51 7.59 -2.21 7.68
N LYS A 52 6.93 -2.17 8.85
CA LYS A 52 7.47 -2.72 10.10
C LYS A 52 7.75 -4.23 10.05
N ARG A 53 7.05 -4.98 9.18
CA ARG A 53 7.24 -6.43 9.02
C ARG A 53 8.35 -6.76 8.03
N PHE A 54 8.45 -6.01 6.94
CA PHE A 54 9.42 -6.25 5.86
C PHE A 54 10.80 -5.66 6.14
N TRP A 55 10.89 -4.52 6.83
CA TRP A 55 12.14 -3.84 7.17
C TRP A 55 12.49 -4.00 8.65
N LYS A 56 12.37 -5.23 9.16
CA LYS A 56 12.88 -5.60 10.49
C LYS A 56 14.18 -6.35 10.36
#